data_AF-A0A4P7DB78-F1
#
_entry.id   AF-A0A4P7DB78-F1
#
_cell.length_a   1.000
_cell.length_b   1.000
_cell.length_c   1.000
_cell.angle_alpha   90.00
_cell.angle_beta   90.00
_cell.angle_gamma   90.00
#
_symmetry.space_group_name_H-M   'P 1'
#
loop_
_entity.id
_entity.type
_entity.pdbx_description
1 polymer ?
#
loop_
_entity_poly.entity_id
_entity_poly.type
_entity_poly.pdbx_seq_one_letter_code
_entity_poly.pdbx_strand_id
1 'polypeptide(L)' 'MFACHQSREGEEFACAGWLAKVGRRHPAVRLAVMSGRLVPAALAPDADWPELHDNYAEVLDKLRAT' A
#
# COMPACT_ATOMS: atom_id res chain seq x y z
N MET A 1 -3.01 -9.38 6.28
CA MET A 1 -2.78 -7.97 5.88
C MET A 1 -3.42 -7.78 4.52
N PHE A 2 -4.23 -6.74 4.30
CA PHE A 2 -4.73 -6.43 2.95
C PHE A 2 -3.67 -5.61 2.21
N ALA A 3 -3.28 -6.03 1.01
CA ALA A 3 -2.34 -5.35 0.13
C ALA A 3 -2.93 -5.27 -1.29
N CYS A 4 -2.45 -4.34 -2.11
CA CYS A 4 -2.99 -4.13 -3.45
C CYS A 4 -2.76 -5.31 -4.41
N HIS A 5 -1.90 -6.27 -4.06
CA HIS A 5 -1.71 -7.51 -4.80
C HIS A 5 -1.54 -8.69 -3.84
N GLN A 6 -1.84 -9.88 -4.33
CA GLN A 6 -1.56 -11.12 -3.62
C GLN A 6 -0.06 -11.37 -3.58
N SER A 7 0.46 -11.70 -2.40
CA SER A 7 1.84 -12.18 -2.20
C SER A 7 1.83 -13.71 -2.19
N ARG A 8 3.02 -14.32 -2.30
CA ARG A 8 3.16 -15.77 -2.08
C ARG A 8 2.93 -16.05 -0.60
N GLU A 9 2.34 -17.20 -0.32
CA GLU A 9 2.11 -17.65 1.06
C GLU A 9 3.45 -17.76 1.82
N GLY A 10 3.54 -17.11 2.98
CA GLY A 10 4.76 -17.02 3.78
C GLY A 10 5.76 -15.96 3.33
N GLU A 11 5.45 -15.22 2.26
CA GLU A 11 6.26 -14.09 1.75
C GLU A 11 5.42 -12.81 1.66
N GLU A 12 4.55 -12.58 2.65
CA GLU A 12 3.67 -11.42 2.66
C GLU A 12 4.44 -10.12 2.84
N PHE A 13 4.18 -9.16 1.96
CA PHE A 13 4.77 -7.83 2.07
C PHE A 13 3.75 -6.73 1.82
N ALA A 14 4.00 -5.59 2.45
CA ALA A 14 3.25 -4.38 2.23
C ALA A 14 3.79 -3.65 1.00
N CYS A 15 2.98 -3.54 -0.05
CA CYS A 15 3.40 -2.92 -1.30
C CYS A 15 3.38 -1.38 -1.23
N ALA A 16 3.94 -0.73 -2.26
CA ALA A 16 3.97 0.73 -2.35
C ALA A 16 2.55 1.35 -2.34
N GLY A 17 1.58 0.71 -3.00
CA GLY A 17 0.17 1.11 -2.96
C GLY A 17 -0.44 1.05 -1.56
N TRP A 18 -0.12 0.01 -0.78
CA TRP A 18 -0.54 -0.08 0.62
C TRP A 18 0.06 1.06 1.45
N LEU A 19 1.36 1.32 1.25
CA LEU A 19 2.08 2.37 1.97
C LEU A 19 1.47 3.75 1.70
N ALA A 20 1.13 4.02 0.44
CA ALA A 20 0.47 5.26 0.01
C ALA A 20 -0.95 5.42 0.57
N LYS A 21 -1.78 4.37 0.55
CA LYS A 21 -3.20 4.46 0.99
C LYS A 21 -3.37 4.47 2.50
N VAL A 22 -2.64 3.62 3.22
CA VAL A 22 -2.87 3.38 4.65
C VAL A 22 -1.63 3.44 5.52
N GLY A 23 -0.43 3.57 4.95
CA GLY A 23 0.83 3.60 5.69
C GLY A 23 0.86 4.62 6.82
N ARG A 24 0.32 5.83 6.59
CA ARG A 24 0.22 6.89 7.62
C ARG A 24 -0.55 6.48 8.88
N ARG A 25 -1.47 5.52 8.76
CA ARG A 25 -2.28 5.03 9.88
C ARG A 25 -1.56 3.95 10.70
N HIS A 26 -0.45 3.39 10.19
CA HIS A 26 0.26 2.30 10.84
C HIS A 26 1.37 2.80 11.79
N PRO A 27 1.39 2.40 13.08
CA PRO A 27 2.38 2.88 14.04
C PRO A 27 3.84 2.63 13.63
N ALA A 28 4.13 1.45 13.08
CA ALA A 28 5.49 1.09 12.63
C ALA A 28 6.00 2.00 11.49
N VAL A 29 5.11 2.39 10.58
CA VAL A 29 5.42 3.32 9.48
C VAL A 29 5.68 4.71 10.03
N ARG A 30 4.82 5.20 10.94
CA ARG A 30 5.04 6.50 11.60
C ARG A 30 6.37 6.55 12.33
N LEU A 31 6.72 5.49 13.07
CA LEU A 31 8.02 5.38 13.74
C LEU A 31 9.18 5.35 12.74
N ALA A 32 9.05 4.65 11.61
CA ALA A 32 10.07 4.63 10.55
C ALA A 32 10.31 6.02 9.95
N VAL A 33 9.24 6.80 9.74
CA VAL A 33 9.37 8.19 9.28
C VAL A 33 10.04 9.07 10.33
N MET A 34 9.59 9.01 11.59
CA MET A 34 10.15 9.80 12.67
C MET A 34 11.63 9.49 12.94
N SER A 35 12.05 8.25 12.70
CA SER A 35 13.45 7.81 12.83
C SER A 35 14.30 8.01 11.58
N GLY A 36 13.76 8.63 10.52
CA GLY A 36 14.48 8.90 9.27
C GLY A 36 14.75 7.66 8.40
N ARG A 37 14.20 6.48 8.76
CA ARG A 37 14.32 5.25 7.98
C ARG A 37 13.37 5.21 6.77
N LEU A 38 12.36 6.06 6.76
CA LEU A 38 11.42 6.22 5.65
C LEU A 38 11.22 7.70 5.36
N VAL A 39 11.36 8.10 4.10
CA VAL A 39 11.08 9.48 3.69
C VAL A 39 9.56 9.74 3.69
N PRO A 40 9.05 10.85 4.25
CA PRO A 40 7.62 11.14 4.28
C PRO A 40 6.94 11.15 2.91
N ALA A 41 7.69 11.53 1.86
CA ALA A 41 7.21 11.57 0.48
C ALA A 41 6.80 10.18 -0.04
N ALA A 42 7.41 9.10 0.45
CA ALA A 42 7.05 7.73 0.08
C ALA A 42 5.66 7.29 0.57
N LEU A 43 4.98 8.13 1.36
CA LEU A 43 3.59 7.91 1.82
C LEU A 43 2.55 8.54 0.89
N ALA A 44 2.95 9.02 -0.29
CA ALA A 44 2.07 9.52 -1.32
C ALA A 44 2.31 8.74 -2.62
N PRO A 45 1.29 8.56 -3.48
CA PRO A 45 1.50 8.03 -4.83
C PRO A 45 2.29 9.01 -5.70
N ASP A 46 3.05 8.50 -6.67
CA ASP A 46 3.72 9.35 -7.67
C ASP A 46 2.74 9.78 -8.77
N ALA A 47 3.13 10.78 -9.56
CA ALA A 47 2.30 11.35 -10.63
C ALA A 47 1.88 10.32 -11.70
N ASP A 48 2.74 9.33 -11.98
CA ASP A 48 2.53 8.35 -13.04
C ASP A 48 1.85 7.05 -12.54
N TRP A 49 1.41 7.01 -11.28
CA TRP A 49 0.76 5.82 -10.74
C TRP A 49 -0.67 5.68 -11.26
N PRO A 50 -1.16 4.43 -11.45
CA PRO A 50 -2.57 4.21 -11.66
C PRO A 50 -3.38 4.61 -10.43
N GLU A 51 -4.66 4.86 -10.63
CA GLU A 51 -5.59 5.09 -9.52
C GLU A 51 -5.58 3.88 -8.57
N LEU A 52 -5.40 4.19 -7.28
CA LEU A 52 -5.29 3.18 -6.23
C LEU A 52 -6.66 2.90 -5.62
N HIS A 53 -7.02 1.62 -5.57
CA HIS A 53 -8.25 1.14 -4.96
C HIS A 53 -8.41 1.58 -3.49
N ASP A 54 -9.62 1.96 -3.11
CA ASP A 54 -9.98 2.37 -1.75
C ASP A 54 -10.21 1.18 -0.82
N ASN A 55 -10.65 0.04 -1.37
CA ASN A 55 -11.04 -1.13 -0.59
C ASN A 55 -10.81 -2.44 -1.36
N TYR A 56 -11.03 -3.57 -0.69
CA TYR A 56 -10.84 -4.89 -1.27
C TYR A 56 -11.87 -5.24 -2.34
N ALA A 57 -13.11 -4.74 -2.23
CA ALA A 57 -14.16 -5.03 -3.19
C ALA A 57 -13.78 -4.51 -4.58
N GLU A 58 -13.22 -3.29 -4.67
CA GLU A 58 -12.74 -2.73 -5.94
C GLU A 58 -11.64 -3.56 -6.61
N VAL A 59 -10.75 -4.17 -5.81
CA VAL A 59 -9.72 -5.08 -6.34
C VAL A 59 -10.38 -6.34 -6.92
N LEU A 60 -11.36 -6.91 -6.21
CA LEU A 60 -12.08 -8.09 -6.68
C LEU A 60 -12.89 -7.81 -7.95
N ASP A 61 -13.54 -6.64 -8.02
CA ASP A 61 -14.33 -6.24 -9.17
C ASP A 61 -13.43 -6.06 -10.41
N LYS A 62 -12.25 -5.46 -10.24
CA LYS A 62 -11.24 -5.39 -11.30
C LYS A 62 -10.80 -6.77 -11.77
N LEU A 63 -10.49 -7.70 -10.86
CA LEU A 63 -10.03 -9.05 -11.20
C LEU A 63 -11.11 -9.87 -11.92
N ARG A 64 -12.39 -9.68 -11.57
CA ARG A 64 -13.53 -10.34 -12.24
C ARG A 64 -13.80 -9.80 -13.64
N ALA A 65 -13.37 -8.56 -13.93
CA ALA A 65 -13.54 -7.93 -15.23
C ALA A 65 -12.43 -8.29 -16.24
N THR A 66 -11.39 -8.99 -15.79
CA THR A 66 -10.29 -9.57 -16.60
C THR A 66 -10.53 -11.04 -16.89
#